data_AF-A0A7Z0T6V2-F1
#
_entry.id   AF-A0A7Z0T6V2-F1
#
_cell.length_a   1.000
_cell.length_b   1.000
_cell.length_c   1.000
_cell.angle_alpha   90.00
_cell.angle_beta   90.00
_cell.angle_gamma   90.00
#
_symmetry.space_group_name_H-M   'P 1'
#
loop_
_entity.id
_entity.type
_entity.pdbx_description
1 polymer ?
#
loop_
_entity_poly.entity_id
_entity_poly.type
_entity_poly.pdbx_seq_one_letter_code
_entity_poly.pdbx_strand_id
1 'polypeptide(L)'
;MNDYLELVNNEDFIDICLYLTEDIPYEIGEKMEAIDKRAYMNGKNWAAFFDFYVKSYRPELLLDLQHDYDNGIYVGFYITIPENESRAKSYMDMIKELLEDEEKVYRIIKERGDEIEWS
;
A
#
# COMPACT_ATOMS: atom_id res chain seq x y z
N MET A 1 11.61 -10.18 11.48
CA MET A 1 10.99 -8.85 11.41
C MET A 1 11.03 -8.49 9.93
N ASN A 2 9.93 -8.04 9.34
CA ASN A 2 10.00 -7.50 7.99
C ASN A 2 10.45 -6.06 8.16
N ASP A 3 11.69 -5.75 7.78
CA ASP A 3 12.30 -4.45 8.07
C ASP A 3 11.67 -3.30 7.26
N TYR A 4 10.77 -3.63 6.31
CA TYR A 4 10.13 -2.70 5.39
C TYR A 4 8.65 -2.41 5.67
N LEU A 5 7.99 -3.15 6.56
CA LEU A 5 6.55 -2.99 6.85
C LEU A 5 6.29 -3.08 8.35
N GLU A 6 5.70 -2.02 8.91
CA GLU A 6 5.48 -1.87 10.34
C GLU A 6 4.05 -1.42 10.65
N LEU A 7 3.52 -1.91 11.78
CA LEU A 7 2.26 -1.45 12.36
C LEU A 7 2.56 -0.66 13.63
N VAL A 8 2.33 0.65 13.60
CA VAL A 8 2.54 1.55 14.73
C VAL A 8 1.19 1.95 15.30
N ASN A 9 0.93 1.63 16.56
CA ASN A 9 -0.33 1.98 17.23
C ASN A 9 -0.08 3.09 18.25
N ASN A 10 -0.77 4.21 18.10
CA ASN A 10 -0.74 5.34 19.02
C ASN A 10 -2.19 5.71 19.47
N GLU A 11 -2.32 6.68 20.37
CA GLU A 11 -3.62 7.03 20.96
C GLU A 11 -4.65 7.53 19.93
N ASP A 12 -4.21 8.13 18.83
CA ASP A 12 -5.07 8.74 17.82
C ASP A 12 -5.21 7.86 16.57
N PHE A 13 -4.14 7.20 16.15
CA PHE A 13 -4.03 6.47 14.90
C PHE A 13 -3.32 5.12 15.01
N ILE A 14 -3.69 4.22 14.09
CA ILE A 14 -3.00 2.97 13.81
C ILE A 14 -2.40 3.08 12.42
N ASP A 15 -1.09 3.28 12.36
CA ASP A 15 -0.32 3.52 11.14
C ASP A 15 0.25 2.20 10.58
N ILE A 16 0.12 2.02 9.28
CA ILE A 16 0.71 0.95 8.48
C ILE A 16 1.80 1.59 7.61
N CYS A 17 3.04 1.48 8.05
CA CYS A 17 4.20 2.13 7.44
C CYS A 17 4.92 1.17 6.48
N LEU A 18 4.97 1.50 5.20
CA LEU A 18 5.75 0.80 4.19
C LEU A 18 6.96 1.66 3.78
N TYR A 19 8.15 1.20 4.12
CA TYR A 19 9.41 1.89 3.81
C TYR A 19 9.86 1.54 2.39
N LEU A 20 9.70 2.50 1.48
CA LEU A 20 9.91 2.33 0.04
C LEU A 20 11.39 2.29 -0.35
N THR A 21 12.27 2.71 0.56
CA THR A 21 13.73 2.67 0.37
C THR A 21 14.35 1.33 0.72
N GLU A 22 13.59 0.42 1.31
CA GLU A 22 14.05 -0.94 1.60
C GLU A 22 13.97 -1.81 0.34
N ASP A 23 14.86 -2.81 0.25
CA ASP A 23 15.11 -3.58 -0.99
C ASP A 23 13.83 -4.10 -1.66
N ILE A 24 12.94 -4.76 -0.91
CA ILE A 24 11.74 -5.41 -1.48
C ILE A 24 10.76 -4.38 -2.06
N PRO A 25 10.24 -3.38 -1.30
CA PRO A 25 9.36 -2.37 -1.88
C PRO A 25 10.04 -1.53 -2.97
N TYR A 26 11.34 -1.28 -2.85
CA TYR A 26 12.11 -0.53 -3.84
C TYR A 26 12.13 -1.25 -5.19
N GLU A 27 12.56 -2.52 -5.21
CA GLU A 27 12.66 -3.32 -6.43
C GLU A 27 11.31 -3.50 -7.11
N ILE A 28 10.25 -3.72 -6.31
CA ILE A 28 8.89 -3.84 -6.83
C ILE A 28 8.44 -2.52 -7.45
N GLY A 29 8.65 -1.39 -6.76
CA GLY A 29 8.30 -0.06 -7.25
C GLY A 29 9.01 0.30 -8.55
N GLU A 30 10.30 0.00 -8.67
CA GLU A 30 11.07 0.20 -9.92
C GLU A 30 10.50 -0.63 -11.08
N LYS A 31 10.09 -1.89 -10.80
CA LYS A 31 9.49 -2.76 -11.81
C LYS A 31 8.06 -2.34 -12.17
N MET A 32 7.29 -1.79 -11.23
CA MET A 32 6.00 -1.13 -11.50
C MET A 32 6.19 0.01 -12.50
N GLU A 33 7.15 0.90 -12.26
CA GLU A 33 7.47 2.02 -13.16
C GLU A 33 8.00 1.56 -14.52
N ALA A 34 8.77 0.46 -14.56
CA ALA A 34 9.25 -0.12 -15.80
C ALA A 34 8.10 -0.65 -16.68
N ILE A 35 7.03 -1.15 -16.06
CA ILE A 35 5.82 -1.64 -16.75
C ILE A 35 4.96 -0.47 -17.20
N ASP A 36 4.70 0.49 -16.31
CA ASP A 36 3.89 1.67 -16.58
C ASP A 36 4.55 2.91 -15.98
N LYS A 37 4.93 3.86 -16.83
CA LYS A 37 5.63 5.08 -16.41
C LYS A 37 4.82 5.99 -15.50
N ARG A 38 3.49 5.80 -15.43
CA ARG A 38 2.64 6.51 -14.47
C ARG A 38 2.80 5.96 -13.05
N ALA A 39 3.18 4.69 -12.91
CA ALA A 39 3.47 4.04 -11.64
C ALA A 39 4.88 4.37 -11.12
N TYR A 40 5.29 5.64 -11.21
CA TYR A 40 6.60 6.11 -10.75
C TYR A 40 6.81 5.78 -9.27
N MET A 41 8.01 5.31 -8.91
CA MET A 41 8.32 4.84 -7.55
C MET A 41 8.24 5.99 -6.53
N ASN A 42 7.08 6.15 -5.88
CA ASN A 42 6.85 7.07 -4.78
C ASN A 42 5.64 6.65 -3.92
N GLY A 43 5.49 7.25 -2.74
CA GLY A 43 4.39 6.93 -1.82
C GLY A 43 2.99 7.24 -2.37
N LYS A 44 2.85 8.23 -3.26
CA LYS A 44 1.56 8.57 -3.88
C LYS A 44 1.06 7.48 -4.82
N ASN A 45 1.94 6.93 -5.64
CA ASN A 45 1.60 5.89 -6.60
C ASN A 45 1.42 4.54 -5.93
N TRP A 46 2.15 4.26 -4.84
CA TRP A 46 1.83 3.14 -3.95
C TRP A 46 0.44 3.29 -3.33
N ALA A 47 0.09 4.48 -2.83
CA ALA A 47 -1.26 4.76 -2.31
C ALA A 47 -2.34 4.57 -3.39
N ALA A 48 -2.14 5.11 -4.60
CA ALA A 48 -3.07 4.95 -5.72
C ALA A 48 -3.27 3.47 -6.09
N PHE A 49 -2.19 2.69 -6.14
CA PHE A 49 -2.26 1.25 -6.40
C PHE A 49 -3.04 0.52 -5.29
N PHE A 50 -2.74 0.78 -4.02
CA PHE A 50 -3.41 0.11 -2.92
C PHE A 50 -4.89 0.49 -2.83
N ASP A 51 -5.24 1.76 -2.99
CA ASP A 51 -6.63 2.22 -3.00
C ASP A 51 -7.43 1.53 -4.12
N PHE A 52 -6.88 1.45 -5.32
CA PHE A 52 -7.48 0.70 -6.42
C PHE A 52 -7.66 -0.79 -6.09
N TYR A 53 -6.62 -1.42 -5.50
CA TYR A 53 -6.67 -2.82 -5.12
C TYR A 53 -7.76 -3.08 -4.08
N VAL A 54 -7.82 -2.24 -3.05
CA VAL A 54 -8.80 -2.36 -1.97
C VAL A 54 -10.21 -2.15 -2.50
N LYS A 55 -10.45 -1.10 -3.30
CA LYS A 55 -11.73 -0.86 -4.00
C LYS A 55 -12.17 -2.07 -4.83
N SER A 56 -11.23 -2.75 -5.47
CA SER A 56 -11.52 -3.89 -6.34
C SER A 56 -11.77 -5.21 -5.59
N TYR A 57 -11.04 -5.48 -4.51
CA TYR A 57 -10.93 -6.83 -3.93
C TYR A 57 -11.19 -6.94 -2.43
N ARG A 58 -11.12 -5.83 -1.69
CA ARG A 58 -11.23 -5.75 -0.22
C ARG A 58 -11.96 -4.46 0.22
N PRO A 59 -13.12 -4.10 -0.37
CA PRO A 59 -13.74 -2.78 -0.14
C PRO A 59 -14.09 -2.52 1.33
N GLU A 60 -14.22 -3.57 2.16
CA GLU A 60 -14.40 -3.46 3.60
C GLU A 60 -13.26 -2.75 4.33
N LEU A 61 -12.05 -2.71 3.75
CA LEU A 61 -10.89 -2.03 4.34
C LEU A 61 -10.87 -0.54 4.01
N LEU A 62 -11.70 -0.04 3.08
CA LEU A 62 -11.76 1.40 2.78
C LEU A 62 -12.39 2.21 3.91
N LEU A 63 -13.20 1.58 4.75
CA LEU A 63 -13.91 2.28 5.81
C LEU A 63 -12.89 2.84 6.81
N ASP A 64 -12.87 4.17 6.93
CA ASP A 64 -11.97 4.96 7.76
C ASP A 64 -10.47 4.90 7.39
N LEU A 65 -10.14 4.29 6.24
CA LEU A 65 -8.77 4.27 5.72
C LEU A 65 -8.41 5.64 5.14
N GLN A 66 -7.25 6.14 5.55
CA GLN A 66 -6.63 7.33 4.99
C GLN A 66 -5.19 7.01 4.60
N HIS A 67 -4.61 7.88 3.76
CA HIS A 67 -3.26 7.74 3.27
C HIS A 67 -2.47 9.00 3.55
N ASP A 68 -1.23 8.82 3.97
CA ASP A 68 -0.18 9.83 3.98
C ASP A 68 1.07 9.27 3.30
N TYR A 69 1.97 10.14 2.91
CA TYR A 69 3.21 9.78 2.25
C TYR A 69 4.25 10.88 2.45
N ASP A 70 5.48 10.46 2.70
CA ASP A 70 6.64 11.34 2.76
C ASP A 70 7.81 10.68 2.00
N ASN A 71 8.92 11.38 1.83
CA ASN A 71 10.08 10.93 1.08
C ASN A 71 10.55 9.53 1.51
N GLY A 72 10.24 8.52 0.70
CA GLY A 72 10.63 7.13 0.93
C GLY A 72 9.67 6.31 1.78
N ILE A 73 8.49 6.81 2.13
CA ILE A 73 7.50 6.07 2.92
C ILE A 73 6.07 6.25 2.38
N TYR A 74 5.33 5.14 2.37
CA TYR A 74 3.88 5.14 2.29
C TYR A 74 3.30 4.86 3.68
N VAL A 75 2.25 5.59 4.07
CA VAL A 75 1.51 5.35 5.31
C VAL A 75 0.03 5.20 5.00
N GLY A 76 -0.53 4.03 5.29
CA GLY A 76 -1.99 3.89 5.45
C GLY A 76 -2.33 4.01 6.91
N PHE A 77 -3.41 4.70 7.28
CA PHE A 77 -3.76 4.83 8.70
C PHE A 77 -5.27 4.80 8.93
N TYR A 78 -5.62 4.35 10.13
CA TYR A 78 -6.98 4.35 10.67
C TYR A 78 -6.99 5.08 12.02
N ILE A 79 -8.13 5.66 12.41
CA ILE A 79 -8.31 6.17 13.77
C ILE A 79 -8.31 5.01 14.77
N THR A 80 -7.68 5.18 15.94
CA THR A 80 -7.59 4.16 17.00
C THR A 80 -8.93 3.92 17.68
N ILE A 81 -9.70 2.97 17.13
CA ILE A 81 -10.92 2.40 17.71
C ILE A 81 -10.90 0.87 17.58
N PRO A 82 -11.61 0.12 18.45
CA PRO A 82 -11.57 -1.34 18.45
C PRO A 82 -11.86 -2.00 17.09
N GLU A 83 -12.78 -1.43 16.31
CA GLU A 83 -13.14 -1.94 14.97
C GLU A 83 -12.00 -1.78 13.95
N ASN A 84 -11.20 -0.71 14.08
CA ASN A 84 -10.12 -0.39 13.16
C ASN A 84 -8.84 -1.18 13.43
N GLU A 85 -8.64 -1.70 14.65
CA GLU A 85 -7.49 -2.56 14.93
C GLU A 85 -7.46 -3.80 14.03
N SER A 86 -8.61 -4.41 13.79
CA SER A 86 -8.70 -5.56 12.88
C SER A 86 -8.50 -5.13 11.42
N ARG A 87 -9.02 -3.97 11.02
CA ARG A 87 -8.84 -3.46 9.65
C ARG A 87 -7.39 -3.13 9.36
N ALA A 88 -6.70 -2.46 10.28
CA ALA A 88 -5.29 -2.11 10.14
C ALA A 88 -4.41 -3.36 9.99
N LYS A 89 -4.65 -4.40 10.80
CA LYS A 89 -3.97 -5.70 10.66
C LYS A 89 -4.25 -6.36 9.31
N SER A 90 -5.52 -6.43 8.89
CA SER A 90 -5.89 -6.98 7.59
C SER A 90 -5.31 -6.20 6.42
N TYR A 91 -5.18 -4.87 6.55
CA TYR A 91 -4.55 -4.02 5.55
C TYR A 91 -3.04 -4.25 5.47
N MET A 92 -2.36 -4.37 6.62
CA MET A 92 -0.94 -4.73 6.68
C MET A 92 -0.70 -6.12 6.07
N ASP A 93 -1.53 -7.11 6.42
CA ASP A 93 -1.43 -8.47 5.88
C ASP A 93 -1.65 -8.47 4.36
N MET A 94 -2.59 -7.67 3.85
CA MET A 94 -2.81 -7.48 2.41
C MET A 94 -1.57 -6.89 1.71
N ILE A 95 -0.94 -5.85 2.27
CA ILE A 95 0.30 -5.28 1.71
C ILE A 95 1.38 -6.37 1.67
N LYS A 96 1.54 -7.10 2.76
CA LYS A 96 2.52 -8.19 2.84
C LYS A 96 2.28 -9.26 1.77
N GLU A 97 1.04 -9.72 1.61
CA GLU A 97 0.67 -10.70 0.57
C GLU A 97 0.99 -10.18 -0.84
N LEU A 98 0.79 -8.90 -1.11
CA LEU A 98 1.10 -8.29 -2.41
C LEU A 98 2.59 -8.20 -2.68
N LEU A 99 3.40 -7.91 -1.65
CA LEU A 99 4.85 -7.86 -1.78
C LEU A 99 5.47 -9.27 -1.87
N GLU A 100 4.84 -10.28 -1.24
CA GLU A 100 5.24 -11.70 -1.37
C GLU A 100 4.84 -12.31 -2.72
N ASP A 101 3.78 -11.81 -3.37
CA ASP A 101 3.33 -12.18 -4.72
C ASP A 101 3.43 -10.98 -5.69
N GLU A 102 4.65 -10.51 -5.92
CA GLU A 102 4.90 -9.34 -6.78
C GLU A 102 4.36 -9.49 -8.21
N GLU A 103 4.31 -10.71 -8.75
CA GLU A 103 3.77 -10.96 -10.10
C GLU A 103 2.28 -10.64 -10.19
N LYS A 104 1.54 -10.72 -9.07
CA LYS A 104 0.16 -10.23 -8.99
C LYS A 104 0.08 -8.71 -9.10
N VAL A 105 0.99 -7.97 -8.47
CA VAL A 105 1.08 -6.50 -8.60
C VAL A 105 1.32 -6.13 -10.06
N TYR A 106 2.31 -6.74 -10.69
CA TYR A 106 2.66 -6.46 -12.08
C TYR A 106 1.55 -6.82 -13.05
N ARG A 107 0.85 -7.93 -12.83
CA ARG A 107 -0.30 -8.33 -13.66
C ARG A 107 -1.41 -7.30 -13.59
N ILE A 108 -1.74 -6.82 -12.38
CA ILE A 108 -2.78 -5.80 -12.19
C ILE A 108 -2.42 -4.51 -12.94
N ILE A 109 -1.17 -4.05 -12.87
CA ILE A 109 -0.73 -2.84 -13.57
C ILE A 109 -0.78 -3.05 -15.09
N LYS A 110 -0.33 -4.19 -15.60
CA LYS A 110 -0.38 -4.50 -17.05
C LYS A 110 -1.80 -4.56 -17.59
N GLU A 111 -2.73 -5.12 -16.83
CA GLU A 111 -4.10 -5.38 -17.27
C GLU A 111 -5.05 -4.21 -17.00
N ARG A 112 -4.82 -3.48 -15.90
CA ARG A 112 -5.75 -2.49 -15.35
C ARG A 112 -5.09 -1.18 -14.95
N GLY A 113 -3.83 -0.94 -15.38
CA GLY A 113 -3.09 0.29 -15.07
C GLY A 113 -3.78 1.57 -15.52
N ASP A 114 -4.62 1.52 -16.55
CA ASP A 114 -5.44 2.65 -17.02
C ASP A 114 -6.61 2.99 -16.08
N GLU A 115 -7.01 2.07 -15.21
CA GLU A 115 -8.07 2.28 -14.22
C GLU A 115 -7.54 2.85 -12.90
N ILE A 116 -6.21 2.88 -12.71
CA ILE A 116 -5.56 3.38 -11.51
C ILE A 116 -5.37 4.89 -11.64
N GLU A 117 -5.82 5.63 -10.62
CA GLU A 117 -5.69 7.09 -10.53
C GLU A 117 -4.27 7.49 -10.11
N TRP A 118 -3.29 7.26 -11.00
CA TRP A 118 -1.89 7.65 -10.79
C TRP A 118 -1.73 9.16 -10.57
N SER A 119 -0.68 9.57 -9.84
CA SER A 119 -0.41 10.96 -9.45
C SER A 119 0.89 11.52 -10.01
#